data_AF-A0A2G2R585-F1
#
_entry.id   AF-A0A2G2R585-F1
#
_cell.length_a   1.000
_cell.length_b   1.000
_cell.length_c   1.000
_cell.angle_alpha   90.00
_cell.angle_beta   90.00
_cell.angle_gamma   90.00
#
_symmetry.space_group_name_H-M   'P 1'
#
loop_
_entity.id
_entity.type
_entity.pdbx_description
1 polymer ?
#
loop_
_entity_poly.entity_id
_entity_poly.type
_entity_poly.pdbx_seq_one_letter_code
_entity_poly.pdbx_strand_id
1 'polypeptide(L)' 'MQGKNNIQALRWGELDVAITRADLAFMAANGQGIFKAAGPLPGLRIIASLYDNRVGCCSRSHLGR' A
#
# COMPACT_ATOMS: atom_id res chain seq x y z
N MET A 1 -9.01 -5.83 -0.20
CA MET A 1 -8.66 -4.74 -1.14
C MET A 1 -8.77 -3.36 -0.47
N GLN A 2 -8.08 -3.08 0.64
CA GLN A 2 -8.23 -1.81 1.37
C GLN A 2 -7.20 -0.73 0.98
N GLY A 3 -5.94 -1.09 0.76
CA GLY A 3 -4.88 -0.08 0.51
C GLY A 3 -4.99 0.70 -0.81
N LYS A 4 -5.65 0.15 -1.83
CA LYS A 4 -5.82 0.83 -3.13
C LYS A 4 -6.79 2.02 -3.02
N ASN A 5 -7.88 1.87 -2.27
CA ASN A 5 -8.89 2.93 -2.13
C ASN A 5 -8.33 4.15 -1.40
N ASN A 6 -7.59 3.94 -0.30
CA ASN A 6 -7.02 5.03 0.48
C ASN A 6 -6.04 5.90 -0.33
N ILE A 7 -5.17 5.27 -1.14
CA ILE A 7 -4.22 6.01 -1.98
C ILE A 7 -4.92 6.77 -3.11
N GLN A 8 -6.01 6.25 -3.68
CA GLN A 8 -6.78 6.97 -4.69
C GLN A 8 -7.55 8.14 -4.09
N ALA A 9 -8.12 7.98 -2.89
CA ALA A 9 -8.77 9.08 -2.17
C ALA A 9 -7.77 10.21 -1.83
N LEU A 10 -6.52 9.89 -1.45
CA LEU A 10 -5.45 10.88 -1.32
C LEU A 10 -5.15 11.59 -2.66
N ARG A 11 -5.12 10.85 -3.78
CA ARG A 11 -4.86 11.41 -5.11
C ARG A 11 -5.96 12.39 -5.55
N TRP A 12 -7.21 12.12 -5.22
CA TRP A 12 -8.34 12.98 -5.57
C TRP A 12 -8.61 14.08 -4.55
N GLY A 13 -7.83 14.14 -3.46
CA GLY A 13 -8.00 15.15 -2.42
C GLY A 13 -9.22 14.91 -1.52
N GLU A 14 -9.78 13.70 -1.51
CA GLU A 14 -10.87 13.30 -0.61
C GLU A 14 -10.37 12.99 0.81
N LEU A 15 -9.08 12.70 0.94
CA LEU A 15 -8.38 12.49 2.21
C LEU A 15 -7.12 13.33 2.26
N ASP A 16 -6.79 13.81 3.46
CA ASP A 16 -5.51 14.47 3.75
C ASP A 16 -4.44 13.47 4.23
N VAL A 17 -4.86 12.39 4.92
CA VAL A 17 -3.99 11.38 5.52
C VAL A 17 -4.61 9.99 5.37
N ALA A 18 -3.78 8.97 5.12
CA ALA A 18 -4.21 7.58 5.17
C ALA A 18 -3.13 6.64 5.70
N ILE A 19 -3.58 5.57 6.37
CA ILE A 19 -2.72 4.46 6.78
C ILE A 19 -2.67 3.44 5.64
N THR A 20 -1.46 3.07 5.23
CA THR A 20 -1.21 2.06 4.19
C THR A 20 0.13 1.37 4.44
N ARG A 21 0.40 0.31 3.68
CA ARG A 21 1.69 -0.37 3.73
C ARG A 21 2.77 0.42 2.98
N ALA A 22 4.00 0.38 3.47
CA ALA A 22 5.12 1.11 2.89
C ALA A 22 5.39 0.76 1.42
N ASP A 23 5.24 -0.51 1.03
CA ASP A 23 5.41 -0.94 -0.36
C ASP A 23 4.36 -0.33 -1.29
N LEU A 24 3.10 -0.25 -0.87
CA LEU A 24 2.05 0.39 -1.67
C LEU A 24 2.29 1.90 -1.79
N ALA A 25 2.69 2.57 -0.71
CA ALA A 25 3.04 3.98 -0.73
C ALA A 25 4.22 4.25 -1.68
N PHE A 26 5.26 3.41 -1.65
CA PHE A 26 6.40 3.49 -2.55
C PHE A 26 5.98 3.31 -4.01
N MET A 27 5.17 2.29 -4.31
CA MET A 27 4.68 2.04 -5.66
C MET A 27 3.81 3.20 -6.17
N ALA A 28 2.97 3.78 -5.31
CA ALA A 28 2.13 4.92 -5.68
C ALA A 28 2.95 6.19 -5.95
N ALA A 29 3.93 6.49 -5.09
CA ALA A 29 4.82 7.64 -5.27
C ALA A 29 5.60 7.57 -6.59
N ASN A 30 5.99 6.36 -7.01
CA ASN A 30 6.78 6.12 -8.23
C ASN A 30 5.95 5.69 -9.46
N GLY A 31 4.63 5.54 -9.33
CA GLY A 31 3.77 5.08 -10.44
C GLY A 31 4.06 3.65 -10.91
N GLN A 32 4.43 2.76 -9.98
CA GLN A 32 4.85 1.38 -10.27
C GLN A 32 3.76 0.35 -9.97
N GLY A 33 3.94 -0.85 -10.53
CA GLY A 33 3.01 -1.99 -10.45
C GLY A 33 1.55 -1.60 -10.60
N ILE A 34 0.73 -1.75 -9.55
CA ILE A 34 -0.72 -1.50 -9.62
C ILE A 34 -1.09 -0.03 -9.90
N PHE A 35 -0.13 0.90 -9.78
CA PHE A 35 -0.32 2.33 -10.04
C PHE A 35 0.19 2.78 -11.42
N LYS A 36 0.71 1.87 -12.26
CA LYS A 36 1.20 2.21 -13.61
C LYS A 36 0.19 2.98 -14.45
N ALA A 37 -1.08 2.55 -14.44
CA ALA A 37 -2.13 3.21 -15.21
C ALA A 37 -2.51 4.60 -14.67
N ALA A 38 -2.43 4.81 -13.34
CA ALA A 38 -2.72 6.09 -12.71
C ALA A 38 -1.54 7.07 -12.77
N GLY A 39 -0.33 6.56 -13.00
CA GLY A 39 0.92 7.31 -12.94
C GLY A 39 1.40 7.57 -11.50
N PRO A 40 2.59 8.18 -11.34
CA PRO A 40 3.13 8.55 -10.04
C PRO A 40 2.22 9.58 -9.34
N LEU A 41 2.11 9.50 -8.01
CA LEU A 41 1.45 10.50 -7.17
C LEU A 41 2.51 11.44 -6.58
N PRO A 42 2.86 12.54 -7.28
CA PRO A 42 3.85 13.49 -6.79
C PRO A 42 3.35 14.14 -5.49
N GLY A 43 4.23 14.28 -4.51
CA GLY A 43 3.89 14.87 -3.20
C GLY A 43 3.45 13.87 -2.14
N LEU A 44 3.22 12.59 -2.48
CA LEU A 44 2.98 11.56 -1.45
C LEU A 44 4.21 11.40 -0.55
N ARG A 45 4.03 11.54 0.76
CA ARG A 45 5.08 11.40 1.78
C ARG A 45 4.62 10.44 2.88
N ILE A 46 5.53 9.59 3.33
CA ILE A 46 5.33 8.84 4.58
C ILE A 46 5.70 9.77 5.73
N ILE A 47 4.74 10.06 6.61
CA ILE A 47 4.95 10.93 7.78
C ILE A 47 5.24 10.16 9.07
N ALA A 48 4.82 8.89 9.14
CA ALA A 48 5.07 8.01 10.28
C ALA A 48 5.06 6.54 9.86
N SER A 49 5.93 5.74 10.47
CA SER A 49 5.91 4.27 10.40
C SER A 49 5.29 3.73 11.68
N LEU A 50 4.18 3.01 11.58
CA LEU A 50 3.43 2.56 12.76
C LEU A 50 4.01 1.28 13.38
N TYR A 51 4.37 0.31 12.55
CA TYR A 51 5.01 -0.96 12.96
C TYR A 51 5.65 -1.64 11.74
N ASP A 52 6.56 -2.57 12.00
CA ASP A 52 7.20 -3.38 10.95
C ASP A 52 6.23 -4.48 10.46
N ASN A 53 6.02 -4.56 9.15
CA ASN A 53 5.12 -5.53 8.54
C ASN A 53 5.92 -6.63 7.85
N ARG A 54 6.24 -7.69 8.60
CA ARG A 54 7.03 -8.82 8.10
C ARG A 54 6.28 -9.67 7.08
N VAL A 55 7.03 -10.18 6.10
CA VAL A 55 6.50 -11.10 5.07
C VAL A 55 6.54 -12.53 5.60
N GLY A 56 5.37 -13.19 5.63
CA GLY A 56 5.24 -14.60 6.02
C GLY A 56 5.04 -15.50 4.79
N CYS A 57 5.71 -16.66 4.79
CA CYS A 57 5.43 -17.74 3.86
C CYS A 57 4.56 -18.78 4.57
N CYS A 58 3.36 -19.03 4.07
CA CYS A 58 2.44 -20.01 4.63
C CYS A 58 2.28 -21.18 3.67
N SER A 59 2.47 -22.40 4.17
CA SER A 59 2.09 -23.61 3.47
C SER A 59 0.84 -24.22 4.11
N ARG A 60 0.10 -25.04 3.35
CA ARG A 60 -0.99 -25.82 3.92
C ARG A 60 -0.40 -26.82 4.92
N SER A 61 -0.85 -26.78 6.17
CA SER A 61 -0.52 -27.83 7.13
C SER A 61 -1.21 -29.12 6.71
N HIS A 62 -0.45 -30.22 6.57
CA HIS A 62 -1.02 -31.54 6.43
C HIS A 62 -1.53 -31.97 7.82
N LEU A 63 -2.78 -31.67 8.15
CA LEU A 63 -3.46 -32.30 9.28
C LEU A 63 -4.10 -33.59 8.75
N GLY A 64 -3.37 -34.70 8.87
CA GLY A 64 -3.83 -36.04 8.49
C GLY A 64 -3.39 -37.05 9.54
N ARG A 65 -4.36 -37.45 10.39
CA ARG A 65 -4.46 -38.58 11.34
C ARG A 65 -3.20 -39.05 12.09
#